data_AF-A0A8H2PLU6-F1
#
_entry.id   AF-A0A8H2PLU6-F1
#
_cell.length_a   1.000
_cell.length_b   1.000
_cell.length_c   1.000
_cell.angle_alpha   90.00
_cell.angle_beta   90.00
_cell.angle_gamma   90.00
#
_symmetry.space_group_name_H-M   'P 1'
#
loop_
_entity.id
_entity.type
_entity.pdbx_description
1 polymer ?
#
loop_
_entity_poly.entity_id
_entity_poly.type
_entity_poly.pdbx_seq_one_letter_code
_entity_poly.pdbx_strand_id
1 'polypeptide(L)'
;MSKLPPQLHSIKELAHINEKIAPLKLLADRERAAIYGLTGTVYTPHIDEYMQASIQKAEILACLKKQGLLAITEVEVISSALDFLHKRAKNNAIVDYNGHCYKRCFAPLKLSKSGKVVRIWAKYWLLQLSNGRVDPKWESQVREIWPSYFLIRTIDI
;
A
#
# COMPACT_ATOMS: atom_id res chain seq x y z
N MET A 1 21.94 -14.33 13.20
CA MET A 1 20.54 -14.71 12.97
C MET A 1 20.43 -15.23 11.55
N SER A 2 20.33 -16.55 11.39
CA SER A 2 20.06 -17.17 10.08
C SER A 2 18.67 -16.71 9.61
N LYS A 3 18.61 -16.01 8.47
CA LYS A 3 17.33 -15.73 7.82
C LYS A 3 16.73 -17.09 7.46
N LEU A 4 15.55 -17.40 7.99
CA LEU A 4 14.77 -18.54 7.53
C LEU A 4 14.69 -18.48 5.99
N PRO A 5 14.79 -19.62 5.29
CA PRO A 5 14.66 -19.63 3.84
C PRO A 5 13.31 -19.01 3.47
N PRO A 6 13.27 -18.13 2.45
CA PRO A 6 12.03 -17.46 2.08
C PRO A 6 10.97 -18.50 1.76
N GLN A 7 9.85 -18.45 2.47
CA GLN A 7 8.71 -19.33 2.22
C GLN A 7 8.27 -19.13 0.77
N LEU A 8 8.33 -20.20 -0.01
CA LEU A 8 7.89 -20.17 -1.40
C LEU A 8 6.37 -20.18 -1.40
N HIS A 9 5.79 -19.10 -1.93
CA HIS A 9 4.35 -19.01 -2.14
C HIS A 9 3.96 -19.63 -3.49
N SER A 10 2.75 -20.17 -3.56
CA SER A 10 2.18 -20.77 -4.77
C SER A 10 1.06 -19.91 -5.36
N ILE A 11 0.81 -20.03 -6.67
CA ILE A 11 -0.30 -19.35 -7.36
C ILE A 11 -1.66 -19.75 -6.74
N LYS A 12 -1.79 -20.97 -6.20
CA LYS A 12 -3.01 -21.41 -5.51
C LYS A 12 -3.30 -20.58 -4.26
N GLU A 13 -2.27 -20.16 -3.53
CA GLU A 13 -2.43 -19.32 -2.34
C GLU A 13 -2.92 -17.92 -2.72
N LEU A 14 -2.47 -17.40 -3.87
CA LEU A 14 -2.97 -16.14 -4.42
C LEU A 14 -4.46 -16.24 -4.79
N ALA A 15 -4.91 -17.36 -5.37
CA ALA A 15 -6.33 -17.57 -5.65
C ALA A 15 -7.16 -17.60 -4.36
N HIS A 16 -6.71 -18.36 -3.36
CA HIS A 16 -7.38 -18.48 -2.06
C HIS A 16 -7.51 -17.15 -1.33
N ILE A 17 -6.45 -16.32 -1.30
CA ILE A 17 -6.53 -15.02 -0.64
C ILE A 17 -7.45 -14.05 -1.40
N ASN A 18 -7.51 -14.12 -2.73
CA ASN A 18 -8.43 -13.30 -3.51
C ASN A 18 -9.89 -13.66 -3.22
N GLU A 19 -10.22 -14.95 -3.10
CA GLU A 19 -11.57 -15.42 -2.73
C GLU A 19 -11.97 -14.93 -1.34
N LYS A 20 -11.03 -14.89 -0.38
CA LYS A 20 -11.26 -14.34 0.96
C LYS A 20 -11.44 -12.82 0.99
N ILE A 21 -10.66 -12.09 0.19
CA ILE A 21 -10.67 -10.63 0.19
C ILE A 21 -11.99 -10.07 -0.35
N ALA A 22 -12.60 -10.71 -1.35
CA ALA A 22 -13.82 -10.22 -1.98
C ALA A 22 -14.98 -9.95 -0.98
N PRO A 23 -15.40 -10.90 -0.13
CA PRO A 23 -16.44 -10.65 0.87
C PRO A 23 -15.99 -9.69 1.97
N LEU A 24 -14.73 -9.77 2.42
CA LEU A 24 -14.19 -8.86 3.45
C LEU A 24 -14.21 -7.41 2.98
N LYS A 25 -13.93 -7.16 1.70
CA LYS A 25 -13.98 -5.83 1.11
C LYS A 25 -15.37 -5.22 1.21
N LEU A 26 -16.41 -6.01 0.91
CA LEU A 26 -17.80 -5.55 0.99
C LEU A 26 -18.18 -5.17 2.43
N LEU A 27 -17.74 -5.95 3.41
CA LEU A 27 -17.98 -5.65 4.83
C LEU A 27 -17.21 -4.40 5.27
N ALA A 28 -15.93 -4.29 4.90
CA ALA A 28 -15.09 -3.14 5.20
C ALA A 28 -15.62 -1.85 4.58
N ASP A 29 -16.14 -1.89 3.34
CA ASP A 29 -16.70 -0.72 2.67
C ASP A 29 -18.01 -0.25 3.34
N ARG A 30 -18.86 -1.20 3.79
CA ARG A 30 -20.05 -0.88 4.59
C ARG A 30 -19.67 -0.26 5.93
N GLU A 31 -18.68 -0.83 6.61
CA GLU A 31 -18.19 -0.32 7.89
C GLU A 31 -17.60 1.10 7.74
N ARG A 32 -16.80 1.34 6.69
CA ARG A 32 -16.28 2.68 6.36
C ARG A 32 -17.39 3.71 6.15
N ALA A 33 -18.46 3.33 5.45
CA ALA A 33 -19.60 4.21 5.25
C ALA A 33 -20.32 4.51 6.56
N ALA A 34 -20.47 3.50 7.44
CA ALA A 34 -21.14 3.64 8.73
C ALA A 34 -20.38 4.53 9.72
N ILE A 35 -19.04 4.52 9.67
CA ILE A 35 -18.20 5.33 10.58
C ILE A 35 -17.89 6.73 10.02
N TYR A 36 -18.37 7.06 8.82
CA TYR A 36 -18.08 8.34 8.20
C TYR A 36 -18.60 9.50 9.07
N GLY A 37 -17.72 10.44 9.42
CA GLY A 37 -18.04 11.57 10.29
C GLY A 37 -17.96 11.28 11.79
N LEU A 38 -17.69 10.02 12.19
CA LEU A 38 -17.38 9.71 13.58
C LEU A 38 -15.95 10.17 13.95
N THR A 39 -15.79 10.64 15.17
CA THR A 39 -14.50 11.07 15.74
C THR A 39 -14.17 10.25 16.97
N GLY A 40 -12.88 10.01 17.22
CA GLY A 40 -12.41 9.22 18.36
C GLY A 40 -12.06 7.78 17.97
N THR A 41 -11.94 6.90 18.97
CA THR A 41 -11.63 5.48 18.76
C THR A 41 -12.88 4.72 18.37
N VAL A 42 -12.92 4.22 17.14
CA VAL A 42 -14.02 3.40 16.62
C VAL A 42 -13.49 1.98 16.42
N TYR A 43 -14.23 0.99 16.91
CA TYR A 43 -13.92 -0.42 16.66
C TYR A 43 -14.29 -0.77 15.23
N THR A 44 -13.32 -1.21 14.42
CA THR A 44 -13.49 -1.45 12.99
C THR A 44 -12.93 -2.81 12.55
N PRO A 45 -13.49 -3.93 13.05
CA PRO A 45 -12.96 -5.28 12.81
C PRO A 45 -12.89 -5.65 11.33
N HIS A 46 -13.86 -5.27 10.52
CA HIS A 46 -13.88 -5.69 9.11
C HIS A 46 -12.86 -4.91 8.28
N ILE A 47 -12.66 -3.62 8.57
CA ILE A 47 -11.57 -2.84 7.99
C ILE A 47 -10.21 -3.44 8.35
N ASP A 48 -10.02 -3.83 9.62
CA ASP A 48 -8.76 -4.40 10.11
C ASP A 48 -8.48 -5.76 9.47
N GLU A 49 -9.47 -6.67 9.45
CA GLU A 49 -9.37 -7.98 8.78
C GLU A 49 -9.07 -7.86 7.29
N TYR A 50 -9.79 -6.96 6.59
CA TYR A 50 -9.55 -6.69 5.18
C TYR A 50 -8.13 -6.18 4.93
N MET A 51 -7.62 -5.31 5.83
CA MET A 51 -6.27 -4.78 5.72
C MET A 51 -5.21 -5.87 5.93
N GLN A 52 -5.38 -6.74 6.93
CA GLN A 52 -4.46 -7.86 7.14
C GLN A 52 -4.44 -8.83 5.96
N ALA A 53 -5.61 -9.18 5.42
CA ALA A 53 -5.71 -10.00 4.22
C ALA A 53 -5.03 -9.34 3.00
N SER A 54 -5.18 -8.01 2.86
CA SER A 54 -4.51 -7.25 1.79
C SER A 54 -2.99 -7.28 1.93
N ILE A 55 -2.46 -7.14 3.16
CA ILE A 55 -1.02 -7.26 3.43
C ILE A 55 -0.51 -8.65 3.06
N GLN A 56 -1.21 -9.72 3.47
CA GLN A 56 -0.85 -11.09 3.11
C GLN A 56 -0.85 -11.29 1.59
N LYS A 57 -1.86 -10.77 0.88
CA LYS A 57 -1.90 -10.81 -0.58
C LYS A 57 -0.68 -10.11 -1.20
N ALA A 58 -0.31 -8.94 -0.70
CA ALA A 58 0.85 -8.21 -1.19
C ALA A 58 2.17 -8.97 -0.96
N GLU A 59 2.31 -9.67 0.17
CA GLU A 59 3.46 -10.53 0.46
C GLU A 59 3.55 -11.72 -0.50
N ILE A 60 2.43 -12.40 -0.76
CA ILE A 60 2.34 -13.49 -1.75
C ILE A 60 2.73 -12.97 -3.13
N LEU A 61 2.16 -11.83 -3.57
CA LEU A 61 2.47 -11.23 -4.86
C LEU A 61 3.96 -10.86 -4.98
N ALA A 62 4.55 -10.27 -3.94
CA ALA A 62 5.96 -9.91 -3.92
C ALA A 62 6.85 -11.16 -4.02
N CYS A 63 6.47 -12.27 -3.38
CA CYS A 63 7.20 -13.53 -3.47
C CYS A 63 7.09 -14.16 -4.86
N LEU A 64 5.88 -14.23 -5.44
CA LEU A 64 5.65 -14.78 -6.78
C LEU A 64 6.41 -13.98 -7.86
N LYS A 65 6.48 -12.65 -7.74
CA LYS A 65 7.29 -11.80 -8.63
C LYS A 65 8.79 -12.08 -8.51
N LYS A 66 9.29 -12.25 -7.27
CA LYS A 66 10.71 -12.61 -7.04
C LYS A 66 11.08 -13.99 -7.60
N GLN A 67 10.13 -14.92 -7.62
CA GLN A 67 10.30 -16.23 -8.24
C GLN A 67 10.24 -16.18 -9.78
N GLY A 68 9.87 -15.04 -10.37
CA GLY A 68 9.67 -14.90 -11.82
C GLY A 68 8.35 -15.51 -12.34
N LEU A 69 7.44 -15.92 -11.44
CA LEU A 69 6.13 -16.46 -11.82
C LEU A 69 5.13 -15.38 -12.22
N LEU A 70 5.33 -14.14 -11.75
CA LEU A 70 4.53 -12.98 -12.12
C LEU A 70 5.42 -11.86 -12.63
N ALA A 71 4.95 -11.15 -13.64
CA ALA A 71 5.60 -9.94 -14.11
C ALA A 71 5.51 -8.82 -13.05
N ILE A 72 6.59 -8.03 -12.97
CA ILE A 72 6.60 -6.80 -12.20
C ILE A 72 5.65 -5.81 -12.88
N THR A 73 4.83 -5.11 -12.10
CA THR A 73 3.83 -4.18 -12.62
C THR A 73 4.48 -2.87 -13.05
N GLU A 74 3.82 -2.15 -13.97
CA GLU A 74 4.27 -0.83 -14.42
C GLU A 74 4.47 0.14 -13.26
N VAL A 75 3.55 0.14 -12.27
CA VAL A 75 3.63 0.97 -11.07
C VAL A 75 4.93 0.72 -10.29
N GLU A 76 5.35 -0.54 -10.13
CA GLU A 76 6.59 -0.89 -9.43
C GLU A 76 7.83 -0.43 -10.21
N VAL A 77 7.83 -0.62 -11.54
CA VAL A 77 8.94 -0.23 -12.41
C VAL A 77 9.12 1.28 -12.38
N ILE A 78 8.05 2.03 -12.62
CA ILE A 78 8.06 3.49 -12.64
C ILE A 78 8.38 4.05 -11.25
N SER A 79 7.77 3.52 -10.19
CA SER A 79 8.06 3.98 -8.82
C SER A 79 9.53 3.78 -8.45
N SER A 80 10.13 2.66 -8.84
CA SER A 80 11.55 2.38 -8.62
C SER A 80 12.45 3.32 -9.41
N ALA A 81 12.10 3.62 -10.66
CA ALA A 81 12.83 4.58 -11.49
C ALA A 81 12.75 6.00 -10.91
N LEU A 82 11.56 6.45 -10.51
CA LEU A 82 11.35 7.75 -9.88
C LEU A 82 12.08 7.87 -8.53
N ASP A 83 12.12 6.79 -7.73
CA ASP A 83 12.89 6.77 -6.49
C ASP A 83 14.40 6.87 -6.72
N PHE A 84 14.89 6.25 -7.80
CA PHE A 84 16.29 6.33 -8.18
C PHE A 84 16.67 7.73 -8.71
N LEU A 85 15.85 8.31 -9.57
CA LEU A 85 16.08 9.62 -10.18
C LEU A 85 15.88 10.76 -9.17
N HIS A 86 14.86 10.67 -8.32
CA HIS A 86 14.43 11.74 -7.41
C HIS A 86 14.53 11.35 -5.94
N LYS A 87 15.70 10.81 -5.53
CA LYS A 87 15.98 10.35 -4.15
C LYS A 87 15.64 11.39 -3.06
N ARG A 88 15.82 12.68 -3.37
CA ARG A 88 15.61 13.81 -2.45
C ARG A 88 14.28 14.55 -2.66
N ALA A 89 13.36 14.01 -3.46
CA ALA A 89 12.04 14.60 -3.65
C ALA A 89 11.30 14.77 -2.31
N LYS A 90 10.84 16.01 -2.07
CA LYS A 90 10.04 16.36 -0.89
C LYS A 90 8.60 15.88 -1.07
N ASN A 91 7.82 15.88 0.00
CA ASN A 91 6.39 15.59 -0.06
C ASN A 91 5.69 16.59 -1.01
N ASN A 92 4.71 16.11 -1.78
CA ASN A 92 3.99 16.81 -2.83
C ASN A 92 4.84 17.33 -4.01
N ALA A 93 6.11 16.94 -4.13
CA ALA A 93 6.90 17.28 -5.31
C ALA A 93 6.29 16.62 -6.56
N ILE A 94 6.19 17.37 -7.65
CA ILE A 94 5.70 16.89 -8.94
C ILE A 94 6.91 16.79 -9.88
N VAL A 95 7.03 15.65 -10.57
CA VAL A 95 8.13 15.37 -11.50
C VAL A 95 7.57 14.76 -12.78
N ASP A 96 8.18 15.09 -13.91
CA ASP A 96 7.81 14.55 -15.20
C ASP A 96 8.67 13.32 -15.52
N TYR A 97 8.03 12.24 -15.94
CA TYR A 97 8.68 11.01 -16.35
C TYR A 97 7.87 10.35 -17.46
N ASN A 98 8.52 10.04 -18.59
CA ASN A 98 7.88 9.45 -19.77
C ASN A 98 6.61 10.20 -20.23
N GLY A 99 6.61 11.54 -20.19
CA GLY A 99 5.46 12.35 -20.62
C GLY A 99 4.29 12.40 -19.64
N HIS A 100 4.45 11.83 -18.44
CA HIS A 100 3.44 11.85 -17.38
C HIS A 100 3.96 12.56 -16.14
N CYS A 101 3.06 13.23 -15.41
CA CYS A 101 3.37 13.92 -14.17
C CYS A 101 3.13 13.01 -12.98
N TYR A 102 4.13 12.86 -12.10
CA TYR A 102 4.04 12.06 -10.89
C TYR A 102 4.22 12.92 -9.65
N LYS A 103 3.31 12.76 -8.70
CA LYS A 103 3.35 13.43 -7.40
C LYS A 103 3.92 12.52 -6.33
N ARG A 104 4.92 13.00 -5.60
CA ARG A 104 5.48 12.33 -4.43
C ARG A 104 4.53 12.47 -3.24
N CYS A 105 4.11 11.36 -2.65
CA CYS A 105 3.22 11.35 -1.49
C CYS A 105 3.86 10.62 -0.33
N PHE A 106 3.70 11.17 0.88
CA PHE A 106 4.21 10.60 2.11
C PHE A 106 3.03 10.20 3.00
N ALA A 107 3.05 8.97 3.53
CA ALA A 107 2.09 8.50 4.52
C ALA A 107 2.80 8.10 5.82
N PRO A 108 2.20 8.35 7.00
CA PRO A 108 2.78 7.91 8.26
C PRO A 108 2.77 6.38 8.32
N LEU A 109 3.96 5.77 8.49
CA LEU A 109 4.11 4.31 8.58
C LEU A 109 4.29 3.85 10.03
N LYS A 110 4.99 4.65 10.84
CA LYS A 110 5.26 4.34 12.26
C LYS A 110 5.31 5.60 13.09
N LEU A 111 4.65 5.56 14.26
CA LEU A 111 4.66 6.64 15.23
C LEU A 111 5.69 6.41 16.35
N SER A 112 5.94 7.45 17.14
CA SER A 112 6.63 7.37 18.42
C SER A 112 5.81 6.57 19.44
N LYS A 113 6.43 6.18 20.57
CA LYS A 113 5.71 5.51 21.68
C LYS A 113 4.50 6.31 22.17
N SER A 114 4.60 7.64 22.16
CA SER A 114 3.51 8.55 22.54
C SER A 114 2.41 8.72 21.48
N GLY A 115 2.59 8.16 20.27
CA GLY A 115 1.69 8.39 19.13
C GLY A 115 1.75 9.80 18.52
N LYS A 116 2.46 10.76 19.16
CA LYS A 116 2.43 12.17 18.75
C LYS A 116 3.33 12.53 17.57
N VAL A 117 4.36 11.73 17.29
CA VAL A 117 5.38 12.05 16.28
C VAL A 117 5.54 10.91 15.29
N VAL A 118 5.48 11.20 13.99
CA VAL A 118 5.77 10.21 12.94
C VAL A 118 7.28 9.97 12.86
N ARG A 119 7.71 8.73 13.09
CA ARG A 119 9.12 8.31 13.02
C ARG A 119 9.52 7.80 11.65
N ILE A 120 8.61 7.10 10.98
CA ILE A 120 8.87 6.52 9.66
C ILE A 120 7.73 6.93 8.73
N TRP A 121 8.11 7.41 7.56
CA TRP A 121 7.21 7.78 6.49
C TRP A 121 7.34 6.76 5.36
N ALA A 122 6.21 6.20 4.94
CA ALA A 122 6.11 5.53 3.66
C ALA A 122 6.15 6.60 2.55
N LYS A 123 6.86 6.30 1.47
CA LYS A 123 6.98 7.20 0.32
C LYS A 123 6.54 6.44 -0.92
N TYR A 124 5.68 7.06 -1.72
CA TYR A 124 5.17 6.47 -2.95
C TYR A 124 4.88 7.57 -3.96
N TRP A 125 4.64 7.17 -5.20
CA TRP A 125 4.36 8.08 -6.31
C TRP A 125 2.94 7.86 -6.81
N LEU A 126 2.22 8.96 -7.05
CA LEU A 126 0.89 8.94 -7.64
C LEU A 126 0.94 9.62 -9.00
N LEU A 127 0.42 8.96 -10.03
CA LEU A 127 0.22 9.55 -11.34
C LEU A 127 -0.82 10.67 -11.26
N GLN A 128 -0.53 11.83 -11.85
CA GLN A 128 -1.48 12.91 -12.04
C GLN A 128 -2.05 12.90 -13.45
N LEU A 129 -3.37 13.08 -13.51
CA LEU A 129 -4.09 13.40 -14.73
C LEU A 129 -3.81 14.85 -15.15
N SER A 130 -4.12 15.18 -16.40
CA SER A 130 -3.94 16.54 -16.96
C SER A 130 -4.67 17.64 -16.18
N ASN A 131 -5.72 17.28 -15.43
CA ASN A 131 -6.46 18.19 -14.56
C ASN A 131 -5.86 18.34 -13.15
N GLY A 132 -4.69 17.77 -12.90
CA GLY A 132 -3.98 17.80 -11.61
C GLY A 132 -4.52 16.83 -10.55
N ARG A 133 -5.64 16.11 -10.83
CA ARG A 133 -6.15 15.06 -9.95
C ARG A 133 -5.28 13.81 -10.06
N VAL A 134 -5.29 12.99 -9.01
CA VAL A 134 -4.62 11.69 -9.04
C VAL A 134 -5.41 10.72 -9.93
N ASP A 135 -4.70 9.92 -10.71
CA ASP A 135 -5.30 8.82 -11.46
C ASP A 135 -5.81 7.74 -10.48
N PRO A 136 -7.13 7.46 -10.46
CA PRO A 136 -7.72 6.54 -9.49
C PRO A 136 -7.28 5.08 -9.69
N LYS A 137 -6.97 4.68 -10.92
CA LYS A 137 -6.49 3.33 -11.24
C LYS A 137 -5.07 3.16 -10.72
N TRP A 138 -4.21 4.16 -10.93
CA TRP A 138 -2.86 4.18 -10.39
C TRP A 138 -2.88 4.13 -8.85
N GLU A 139 -3.69 4.96 -8.22
CA GLU A 139 -3.82 4.97 -6.75
C GLU A 139 -4.27 3.60 -6.22
N SER A 140 -5.26 2.97 -6.87
CA SER A 140 -5.73 1.63 -6.49
C SER A 140 -4.61 0.60 -6.57
N GLN A 141 -3.80 0.63 -7.63
CA GLN A 141 -2.67 -0.30 -7.80
C GLN A 141 -1.59 -0.06 -6.74
N VAL A 142 -1.23 1.19 -6.45
CA VAL A 142 -0.28 1.54 -5.38
C VAL A 142 -0.75 0.97 -4.03
N ARG A 143 -2.05 1.09 -3.72
CA ARG A 143 -2.65 0.56 -2.49
C ARG A 143 -2.66 -0.96 -2.45
N GLU A 144 -2.83 -1.63 -3.58
CA GLU A 144 -2.78 -3.09 -3.69
C GLU A 144 -1.35 -3.63 -3.56
N ILE A 145 -0.35 -2.92 -4.09
CA ILE A 145 1.06 -3.32 -4.04
C ILE A 145 1.65 -3.07 -2.66
N TRP A 146 1.35 -1.93 -2.04
CA TRP A 146 1.86 -1.54 -0.71
C TRP A 146 0.75 -1.20 0.28
N PRO A 147 -0.15 -2.14 0.61
CA PRO A 147 -1.24 -1.88 1.55
C PRO A 147 -0.72 -1.47 2.93
N SER A 148 0.44 -1.99 3.33
CA SER A 148 1.11 -1.64 4.59
C SER A 148 1.53 -0.17 4.69
N TYR A 149 1.67 0.56 3.57
CA TYR A 149 1.97 2.00 3.59
C TYR A 149 0.81 2.84 4.14
N PHE A 150 -0.39 2.26 4.12
CA PHE A 150 -1.62 2.92 4.54
C PHE A 150 -2.10 2.44 5.91
N LEU A 151 -1.29 1.63 6.60
CA LEU A 151 -1.51 1.20 7.97
C LEU A 151 -0.44 1.82 8.88
N ILE A 152 -0.90 2.62 9.84
CA ILE A 152 -0.02 3.16 10.87
C ILE A 152 0.25 2.03 11.88
N ARG A 153 1.50 1.57 11.96
CA ARG A 153 1.88 0.67 13.04
C ARG A 153 1.96 1.45 14.35
N THR A 154 0.95 1.29 15.20
CA THR A 154 1.10 1.55 16.63
C THR A 154 2.10 0.55 17.18
N ILE A 155 3.05 1.02 17.98
CA ILE A 155 3.97 0.13 18.68
C ILE A 155 3.10 -0.63 19.68
N ASP A 156 2.90 -1.93 19.50
CA ASP A 156 2.48 -2.81 20.59
C ASP A 156 3.54 -2.66 21.69
N ILE A 157 3.08 -2.26 22.88
CA ILE A 157 3.89 -2.13 24.09
C ILE A 157 4.25 -3.52 24.59
#